data_AF-A0A451DI60-F1
#
_entry.id   AF-A0A451DI60-F1
#
_cell.length_a   1.000
_cell.length_b   1.000
_cell.length_c   1.000
_cell.angle_alpha   90.00
_cell.angle_beta   90.00
_cell.angle_gamma   90.00
#
_symmetry.space_group_name_H-M   'P 1'
#
loop_
_entity.id
_entity.type
_entity.pdbx_description
1 polymer ?
#
loop_
_entity_poly.entity_id
_entity_poly.type
_entity_poly.pdbx_seq_one_letter_code
_entity_poly.pdbx_strand_id
1 'polypeptide(L)' 'MNYITIVACPICSKKIIWSKFNKWRPFCSKRCQLIDLGGWLHEEKN' A
#
# COMPACT_ATOMS: atom_id res chain seq x y z
N MET A 1 -7.48 -20.24 -16.99
CA MET A 1 -6.33 -19.31 -17.03
C MET A 1 -6.26 -18.60 -15.68
N ASN A 2 -5.20 -18.82 -14.90
CA ASN A 2 -5.01 -18.10 -13.62
C ASN A 2 -4.28 -16.79 -13.91
N TYR A 3 -5.02 -15.70 -14.09
CA TYR A 3 -4.41 -14.39 -14.33
C TYR A 3 -3.90 -13.82 -13.01
N ILE A 4 -2.58 -13.60 -12.93
CA ILE A 4 -1.96 -12.90 -11.80
C ILE A 4 -2.23 -11.41 -11.97
N THR A 5 -3.04 -10.85 -11.07
CA THR A 5 -3.27 -9.40 -11.03
C THR A 5 -2.11 -8.73 -10.31
N ILE A 6 -1.50 -7.72 -10.93
CA ILE A 6 -0.41 -6.92 -10.36
C ILE A 6 -0.89 -5.48 -10.21
N VAL A 7 -0.67 -4.89 -9.03
CA VAL A 7 -1.00 -3.47 -8.77
C VAL A 7 0.24 -2.74 -8.25
N ALA A 8 0.30 -1.42 -8.44
CA ALA A 8 1.33 -0.58 -7.85
C ALA A 8 0.91 -0.12 -6.44
N CYS A 9 1.83 -0.17 -5.48
CA CYS A 9 1.64 0.42 -4.17
C CYS A 9 1.48 1.95 -4.32
N PRO A 10 0.41 2.56 -3.78
CA PRO A 10 0.15 3.99 -3.98
C PRO A 10 1.18 4.90 -3.28
N ILE A 11 1.93 4.38 -2.31
CA ILE A 11 2.90 5.18 -1.52
C ILE A 11 4.30 5.16 -2.12
N CYS A 12 4.72 4.07 -2.75
CA CYS A 12 6.10 3.91 -3.23
C CYS A 12 6.21 3.32 -4.65
N SER A 13 5.09 3.12 -5.33
CA SER A 13 4.99 2.56 -6.68
C SER A 13 5.52 1.12 -6.85
N LYS A 14 5.89 0.42 -5.76
CA LYS A 14 6.31 -0.98 -5.84
C LYS A 14 5.19 -1.87 -6.38
N LYS A 15 5.47 -2.63 -7.44
CA LYS A 15 4.53 -3.62 -8.01
C LYS A 15 4.37 -4.80 -7.05
N ILE A 16 3.12 -5.17 -6.77
CA ILE A 16 2.75 -6.29 -5.90
C ILE A 16 1.70 -7.18 -6.55
N ILE A 17 1.71 -8.46 -6.18
CA ILE A 17 0.65 -9.39 -6.57
C ILE A 17 -0.60 -9.11 -5.73
N TRP A 18 -1.73 -8.91 -6.40
CA TRP A 18 -3.04 -8.87 -5.80
C TRP A 18 -3.51 -10.30 -5.47
N SER A 19 -3.05 -10.80 -4.32
CA SER A 19 -3.39 -12.14 -3.82
C SER A 19 -4.45 -12.07 -2.71
N LYS A 20 -4.66 -13.12 -1.90
CA LYS A 20 -5.20 -12.99 -0.53
C LYS A 20 -4.08 -12.95 0.52
N PHE A 21 -2.90 -13.51 0.18
CA PHE A 21 -1.74 -13.64 1.08
C PHE A 21 -1.07 -12.32 1.48
N ASN A 22 -1.07 -11.30 0.61
CA ASN A 22 -0.59 -9.96 0.99
C ASN A 22 -1.61 -9.21 1.86
N LYS A 23 -1.51 -9.31 3.19
CA LYS A 23 -2.45 -8.68 4.14
C LYS A 23 -2.53 -7.15 4.05
N TRP A 24 -1.60 -6.51 3.35
CA TRP A 24 -1.45 -5.06 3.28
C TRP A 24 -1.96 -4.43 1.98
N ARG A 25 -2.60 -5.18 1.07
CA ARG A 25 -3.13 -4.60 -0.20
C ARG A 25 -4.01 -3.36 0.08
N PRO A 26 -3.93 -2.30 -0.75
CA PRO A 26 -3.13 -2.16 -1.98
C PRO A 26 -1.64 -1.85 -1.73
N PHE A 27 -1.20 -1.77 -0.48
CA PHE A 27 0.16 -1.42 -0.10
C PHE A 27 1.13 -2.60 -0.19
N CYS A 28 2.42 -2.30 -0.39
CA CYS A 28 3.46 -3.33 -0.42
C CYS A 28 3.91 -3.80 0.96
N SER A 29 3.56 -3.07 2.03
CA SER A 29 3.92 -3.40 3.41
C SER A 29 3.05 -2.62 4.41
N LYS A 30 3.06 -3.06 5.67
CA LYS A 30 2.47 -2.31 6.81
C LYS A 30 2.99 -0.87 6.89
N ARG A 31 4.28 -0.63 6.58
CA ARG A 31 4.86 0.72 6.58
C ARG A 31 4.16 1.64 5.59
N CYS A 32 3.95 1.20 4.35
CA CYS A 32 3.24 2.00 3.35
C CYS A 32 1.78 2.25 3.76
N GLN A 33 1.08 1.24 4.31
CA GLN A 33 -0.25 1.44 4.87
C GLN A 33 -0.26 2.50 5.99
N LEU A 34 0.71 2.48 6.89
CA LEU A 34 0.81 3.46 7.97
C LEU A 34 1.15 4.86 7.47
N ILE A 35 1.95 5.01 6.40
CA ILE A 35 2.23 6.31 5.78
C ILE A 35 0.94 6.87 5.15
N ASP A 36 0.16 6.03 4.48
CA ASP A 36 -1.14 6.41 3.90
C ASP A 36 -2.10 6.93 4.99
N LEU A 37 -2.16 6.25 6.14
CA LEU A 37 -2.92 6.69 7.32
C LEU A 37 -2.30 7.94 7.99
N GLY A 38 -0.98 8.04 8.02
CA GLY A 38 -0.21 9.08 8.69
C GLY A 38 -0.16 10.41 7.94
N GLY A 39 -0.50 10.43 6.64
CA GLY A 39 -0.68 11.67 5.87
C GLY A 39 -1.76 12.60 6.47
N TRP A 40 -2.65 12.07 7.30
CA TRP A 40 -3.67 12.82 8.04
C TRP A 40 -3.19 13.35 9.41
N LEU A 41 -2.06 12.85 9.93
CA LEU A 41 -1.55 13.17 11.27
C LEU A 41 -0.42 14.23 11.26
N HIS A 42 -0.16 14.86 10.12
CA HIS A 42 0.82 15.95 10.04
C HIS A 42 0.21 17.36 9.99
N GLU A 43 -1.02 17.52 10.50
CA GLU A 43 -1.49 18.83 10.98
C GLU A 43 -1.10 19.04 12.46
N GLU A 44 0.19 19.02 12.76
CA GLU A 44 0.70 19.84 13.86
C GLU A 44 1.39 21.05 13.23
N LYS A 45 0.60 22.12 13.20
CA LYS A 45 0.86 23.41 12.59
C LYS A 45 2.08 24.10 13.20
N ASN A 46 2.72 24.90 12.36
CA ASN A 46 3.51 26.09 12.71
C ASN A 46 2.94 26.86 13.91
#